data_AF-A0AAP3EQQ9-F1
#
_entry.id   AF-A0AAP3EQQ9-F1
#
_cell.length_a   1.000
_cell.length_b   1.000
_cell.length_c   1.000
_cell.angle_alpha   90.00
_cell.angle_beta   90.00
_cell.angle_gamma   90.00
#
_symmetry.space_group_name_H-M   'P 1'
#
loop_
_entity.id
_entity.type
_entity.pdbx_description
1 polymer ?
#
loop_
_entity_poly.entity_id
_entity_poly.type
_entity_poly.pdbx_seq_one_letter_code
_entity_poly.pdbx_strand_id
1 'polypeptide(L)' 'RNNGGGHYCHSLFWEVMSPQGGGEPNGDVAKVIDYYFNTFDNLKDQLSKAAISRFGSGYGWLVLDGEELSVMSTPNQD' A
#
# COMPACT_ATOMS: atom_id res chain seq x y z
N ARG A 1 -16.38 12.20 -5.07
CA ARG A 1 -16.01 11.12 -4.13
C ARG A 1 -16.00 9.79 -4.88
N ASN A 2 -17.08 8.98 -4.89
CA ASN A 2 -17.03 7.59 -5.38
C ASN A 2 -16.44 7.38 -6.78
N ASN A 3 -16.85 8.14 -7.80
CA ASN A 3 -16.35 7.94 -9.16
C ASN A 3 -14.92 8.49 -9.35
N GLY A 4 -14.63 9.64 -8.75
CA GLY A 4 -13.29 10.25 -8.82
C GLY A 4 -12.24 9.43 -8.04
N GLY A 5 -12.61 8.95 -6.85
CA GLY A 5 -11.82 8.00 -6.08
C GLY A 5 -11.63 6.70 -6.84
N GLY A 6 -12.71 6.16 -7.44
CA GLY A 6 -12.65 5.02 -8.34
C GLY A 6 -11.61 5.17 -9.45
N HIS A 7 -11.60 6.32 -10.14
CA HIS A 7 -10.60 6.59 -11.16
C HIS A 7 -9.18 6.63 -10.58
N TYR A 8 -8.96 7.40 -9.50
CA TYR A 8 -7.65 7.52 -8.86
C TYR A 8 -7.11 6.17 -8.36
N CYS A 9 -7.90 5.44 -7.58
CA CYS A 9 -7.50 4.17 -6.98
C CYS A 9 -7.13 3.14 -8.06
N HIS A 10 -7.89 3.04 -9.16
CA HIS A 10 -7.55 2.12 -10.25
C HIS A 10 -6.35 2.58 -11.06
N SER A 11 -6.24 3.88 -11.37
CA SER A 11 -5.08 4.42 -12.07
C SER A 11 -3.78 4.08 -11.33
N LEU A 12 -3.72 4.36 -10.03
CA LEU A 12 -2.56 4.01 -9.20
C LEU A 12 -2.34 2.50 -9.14
N PHE A 13 -3.41 1.71 -8.92
CA PHE A 13 -3.31 0.25 -8.81
C PHE A 13 -2.65 -0.41 -10.03
N TRP A 14 -2.95 0.07 -11.23
CA TRP A 14 -2.34 -0.48 -12.45
C TRP A 14 -0.88 -0.05 -12.63
N GLU A 15 -0.53 1.17 -12.23
CA GLU A 15 0.84 1.68 -12.34
C GLU A 15 1.82 1.03 -11.35
N VAL A 16 1.34 0.55 -10.20
CA VAL A 16 2.18 -0.14 -9.19
C VAL A 16 2.36 -1.64 -9.45
N MET A 17 1.81 -2.16 -10.56
CA MET A 17 1.98 -3.55 -10.96
C MET A 17 2.76 -3.67 -12.27
N SER A 18 3.49 -4.77 -12.43
CA SER A 18 4.23 -5.07 -13.65
C SER A 18 4.37 -6.57 -13.83
N PRO A 19 4.35 -7.10 -15.07
CA PRO A 19 4.72 -8.49 -15.36
C PRO A 19 6.14 -8.86 -14.89
N GLN A 20 6.99 -7.85 -14.69
CA GLN A 20 8.36 -7.97 -14.22
C GLN A 20 8.52 -7.53 -12.75
N GLY A 21 7.41 -7.23 -12.07
CA GLY A 21 7.40 -6.80 -10.67
C GLY A 21 7.47 -7.97 -9.68
N GLY A 22 7.33 -7.65 -8.40
CA GLY A 22 7.45 -8.60 -7.28
C GLY A 22 8.87 -8.78 -6.77
N GLY A 23 9.05 -9.71 -5.83
CA GLY A 23 10.30 -9.87 -5.08
C GLY A 23 10.43 -8.88 -3.92
N GLU A 24 11.67 -8.66 -3.48
CA GLU A 24 12.02 -7.69 -2.44
C GLU A 24 12.08 -6.25 -3.02
N PRO A 25 11.71 -5.22 -2.24
CA PRO A 25 11.86 -3.83 -2.66
C PRO A 25 13.34 -3.48 -2.88
N ASN A 26 13.59 -2.50 -3.74
CA ASN A 26 14.94 -2.03 -4.05
C ASN A 26 15.03 -0.49 -3.93
N GLY A 27 16.24 0.05 -4.04
CA GLY A 27 16.48 1.49 -4.00
C GLY A 27 16.19 2.13 -2.64
N ASP A 28 15.86 3.42 -2.65
CA ASP A 28 15.70 4.19 -1.41
C ASP A 28 14.43 3.80 -0.64
N VAL A 29 13.38 3.35 -1.33
CA VAL A 29 12.15 2.89 -0.66
C VAL A 29 12.42 1.66 0.21
N ALA A 30 13.31 0.75 -0.17
CA ALA A 30 13.69 -0.40 0.65
C ALA A 30 14.29 0.04 2.00
N LYS A 31 15.15 1.07 1.99
CA LYS A 31 15.77 1.61 3.21
C LYS A 31 14.74 2.25 4.13
N VAL A 32 13.77 2.97 3.56
CA VAL A 32 12.68 3.60 4.32
C VAL A 32 11.75 2.54 4.91
N ILE A 33 11.47 1.47 4.17
CA ILE A 33 10.73 0.30 4.66
C ILE A 33 11.45 -0.33 5.86
N ASP A 34 12.74 -0.62 5.73
CA ASP A 34 13.51 -1.22 6.83
C ASP A 34 13.58 -0.28 8.04
N TYR A 35 13.64 1.04 7.84
CA TYR A 35 13.64 2.01 8.93
C TYR A 35 12.34 1.99 9.75
N TYR A 36 11.17 1.99 9.09
CA TYR A 36 9.87 2.06 9.77
C TYR A 36 9.28 0.69 10.16
N PHE A 37 9.61 -0.37 9.42
CA PHE A 37 9.02 -1.70 9.60
C PHE A 37 10.03 -2.77 10.04
N ASN A 38 11.30 -2.40 10.25
CA ASN A 38 12.45 -3.28 10.52
C ASN A 38 12.85 -4.20 9.36
N THR A 39 11.88 -4.84 8.70
CA THR A 39 12.09 -5.68 7.51
C THR A 39 10.93 -5.57 6.55
N PHE A 40 11.17 -5.85 5.26
CA PHE A 40 10.12 -5.96 4.26
C PHE A 40 9.05 -7.00 4.60
N ASP A 41 9.44 -8.15 5.17
CA ASP A 41 8.48 -9.19 5.60
C ASP A 41 7.48 -8.66 6.63
N ASN A 42 7.92 -7.77 7.54
CA ASN A 42 7.03 -7.15 8.52
C ASN A 42 6.06 -6.16 7.85
N LEU A 43 6.53 -5.32 6.91
CA LEU A 43 5.63 -4.50 6.09
C LEU A 43 4.61 -5.37 5.35
N LYS A 44 5.06 -6.45 4.72
CA LYS A 44 4.20 -7.36 3.96
C LYS A 44 3.12 -7.96 4.86
N ASP A 45 3.46 -8.40 6.06
CA ASP A 45 2.50 -8.88 7.05
C ASP A 45 1.49 -7.80 7.46
N GLN A 46 1.95 -6.59 7.80
CA GLN A 46 1.09 -5.49 8.22
C GLN A 46 0.14 -5.04 7.11
N LEU A 47 0.64 -4.82 5.89
CA LEU A 47 -0.19 -4.42 4.74
C LEU A 47 -1.18 -5.53 4.35
N SER A 48 -0.75 -6.79 4.37
CA SER A 48 -1.65 -7.93 4.13
C SER A 48 -2.77 -7.98 5.16
N LYS A 49 -2.46 -7.82 6.45
CA LYS A 49 -3.47 -7.77 7.53
C LYS A 49 -4.44 -6.60 7.34
N ALA A 50 -3.96 -5.41 6.98
CA ALA A 50 -4.82 -4.25 6.73
C ALA A 50 -5.76 -4.47 5.53
N ALA A 51 -5.27 -5.07 4.46
CA ALA A 51 -6.07 -5.40 3.27
C ALA A 51 -7.10 -6.51 3.56
N ILE A 52 -6.70 -7.57 4.27
CA ILE A 52 -7.58 -8.70 4.63
C ILE A 52 -8.68 -8.28 5.61
N SER A 53 -8.33 -7.47 6.62
CA SER A 53 -9.27 -7.07 7.67
C SER A 53 -10.24 -5.97 7.25
N ARG A 54 -10.04 -5.34 6.08
CA ARG A 54 -11.01 -4.40 5.50
C ARG A 54 -12.29 -5.16 5.15
N PHE A 55 -13.27 -5.07 6.05
CA PHE A 55 -14.58 -5.67 5.83
C PHE A 55 -15.37 -4.91 4.75
N GLY A 56 -15.91 -5.66 3.78
CA GLY A 56 -16.57 -5.08 2.61
C GLY A 56 -15.58 -4.57 1.56
N SER A 57 -16.05 -3.76 0.61
CA SER A 57 -15.20 -3.20 -0.43
C SER A 57 -14.24 -2.14 0.13
N GLY A 58 -13.01 -2.10 -0.38
CA GLY A 58 -12.04 -1.09 -0.01
C GLY A 58 -10.63 -1.41 -0.51
N TYR A 59 -9.65 -0.67 0.01
CA TYR A 59 -8.24 -0.77 -0.37
C TYR A 59 -7.35 -0.81 0.87
N GLY A 60 -6.22 -1.53 0.78
CA GLY A 60 -5.10 -1.43 1.72
C GLY A 60 -4.02 -0.54 1.10
N TRP A 61 -3.43 0.33 1.92
CA TRP A 61 -2.51 1.37 1.47
C TRP A 61 -1.22 1.36 2.28
N LEU A 62 -0.14 1.70 1.58
CA LEU A 62 1.11 2.17 2.17
C LEU A 62 1.19 3.67 1.86
N VAL A 63 1.28 4.50 2.89
CA VAL A 63 1.21 5.96 2.75
C VAL A 63 2.36 6.65 3.48
N LEU A 64 2.71 7.84 3.01
CA LEU A 64 3.61 8.73 3.72
C LEU A 64 2.76 9.73 4.53
N ASP A 65 2.73 9.58 5.85
CA ASP A 65 2.06 10.48 6.78
C ASP A 65 3.09 11.45 7.39
N GLY A 66 3.22 12.62 6.76
CA GLY A 66 4.33 13.53 7.01
C GLY A 66 5.64 12.97 6.46
N GLU A 67 6.54 12.52 7.34
CA GLU A 67 7.79 11.82 6.97
C GLU A 67 7.75 10.32 7.31
N GLU A 68 6.68 9.84 7.95
CA GLU A 68 6.54 8.46 8.42
C GLU A 68 5.81 7.59 7.40
N LEU A 69 6.39 6.43 7.08
CA LEU A 69 5.74 5.43 6.23
C LEU A 69 4.79 4.58 7.08
N SER A 70 3.49 4.58 6.76
CA SER A 70 2.46 3.90 7.55
C SER A 70 1.50 3.06 6.70
N VAL A 71 0.84 2.10 7.34
CA VAL A 71 -0.14 1.19 6.72
C VAL A 71 -1.54 1.55 7.17
N MET A 72 -2.48 1.65 6.23
CA MET A 72 -3.90 1.90 6.53
C MET A 72 -4.82 1.22 5.52
N SER A 73 -6.14 1.33 5.71
CA SER A 73 -7.13 0.89 4.72
C SER A 73 -8.29 1.88 4.62
N THR A 74 -8.88 2.03 3.43
CA THR A 74 -10.05 2.88 3.19
C THR A 74 -11.25 2.06 2.72
N PRO A 75 -12.49 2.43 3.11
CA PRO A 75 -13.69 1.77 2.60
C PRO A 75 -14.05 2.30 1.21
N ASN A 76 -14.65 1.44 0.39
CA ASN A 76 -15.19 1.77 -0.92
C ASN A 76 -14.17 2.43 -1.87
N GLN A 77 -14.31 3.74 -2.12
CA GLN A 77 -13.52 4.52 -3.10
C GLN A 77 -13.10 5.85 -2.46
N ASP A 78 -12.77 5.78 -1.17
CA ASP A 78 -12.30 6.89 -0.35
C ASP A 78 -10.79 7.07 -0.44
#